data_AF-A0A1I3P8H7-F1
#
_entry.id   AF-A0A1I3P8H7-F1
#
_cell.length_a   1.000
_cell.length_b   1.000
_cell.length_c   1.000
_cell.angle_alpha   90.00
_cell.angle_beta   90.00
_cell.angle_gamma   90.00
#
_symmetry.space_group_name_H-M   'P 1'
#
loop_
_entity.id
_entity.type
_entity.pdbx_description
1 polymer ?
#
loop_
_entity_poly.entity_id
_entity_poly.type
_entity_poly.pdbx_seq_one_letter_code
_entity_poly.pdbx_strand_id
1 'polypeptide(L)'
;MKKSIKKFVSREFVKTVDLELLKRLIDKFDAAEKLKWADLPEEDRERREEIYEIFRGADETFPKKLLDALHRIMMLSNPTGARLLHERAEAAGIKLIPDEELKDENDGRHLTPRHIALRAFLDHQEIFDQTRKVAAFFFGSKILEFHGTAGTPSRHDSSEAREAFQNAASAYFSERYQGRYCRVSWYDEGEEVRIMVAHGNNATMANVEEDGEEQTRAWREIAEDSMRCPAGQVLWRRHSVTSASSPRYLQSIC
;
A
#
# COMPACT_ATOMS: atom_id res chain seq x y z
N MET A 1 25.47 -6.96 -12.08
CA MET A 1 24.50 -6.30 -12.97
C MET A 1 23.22 -6.04 -12.21
N LYS A 2 22.51 -5.01 -12.67
CA LYS A 2 21.05 -4.85 -12.72
C LYS A 2 20.25 -5.70 -11.72
N LYS A 3 20.18 -5.19 -10.48
CA LYS A 3 19.04 -5.34 -9.57
C LYS A 3 17.78 -5.50 -10.39
N SER A 4 17.08 -6.62 -10.19
CA SER A 4 15.71 -6.80 -10.63
C SER A 4 14.87 -5.69 -10.00
N ILE A 5 14.79 -4.59 -10.72
CA ILE A 5 13.94 -3.47 -10.36
C ILE A 5 12.56 -3.89 -10.82
N LYS A 6 11.61 -3.94 -9.87
CA LYS A 6 10.19 -3.97 -10.20
C LYS A 6 9.93 -2.71 -11.00
N LYS A 7 9.94 -2.84 -12.33
CA LYS A 7 9.72 -1.74 -13.25
C LYS A 7 8.30 -1.22 -13.02
N PHE A 8 8.14 0.09 -13.13
CA PHE A 8 6.83 0.68 -13.13
C PHE A 8 6.23 0.56 -14.53
N VAL A 9 5.42 -0.47 -14.75
CA VAL A 9 4.81 -0.75 -16.07
C VAL A 9 3.30 -0.54 -16.00
N SER A 10 2.87 0.72 -15.85
CA SER A 10 1.45 1.08 -15.90
C SER A 10 1.19 2.12 -16.98
N ARG A 11 0.85 1.63 -18.17
CA ARG A 11 0.47 2.49 -19.32
C ARG A 11 -0.81 3.27 -19.03
N GLU A 12 -1.75 2.67 -18.29
CA GLU A 12 -2.99 3.33 -17.89
C GLU A 12 -2.73 4.50 -16.94
N PHE A 13 -1.77 4.36 -16.02
CA PHE A 13 -1.36 5.46 -15.14
C PHE A 13 -0.85 6.64 -15.95
N VAL A 14 0.15 6.44 -16.81
CA VAL A 14 0.76 7.54 -17.57
C VAL A 14 -0.24 8.23 -18.51
N LYS A 15 -1.21 7.48 -19.06
CA LYS A 15 -2.28 8.04 -19.91
C LYS A 15 -3.22 8.99 -19.19
N THR A 16 -3.46 8.79 -17.90
CA THR A 16 -4.54 9.46 -17.16
C THR A 16 -4.06 10.30 -16.00
N VAL A 17 -2.76 10.23 -15.70
CA VAL A 17 -2.14 11.02 -14.64
C VAL A 17 -2.10 12.50 -15.04
N ASP A 18 -2.32 13.35 -14.04
CA ASP A 18 -2.07 14.77 -14.13
C ASP A 18 -0.57 15.02 -14.27
N LEU A 19 -0.16 15.67 -15.37
CA LEU A 19 1.25 15.86 -15.69
C LEU A 19 1.92 16.90 -14.81
N GLU A 20 1.17 17.88 -14.28
CA GLU A 20 1.70 18.87 -13.36
C GLU A 20 1.96 18.25 -11.99
N LEU A 21 1.02 17.46 -11.47
CA LEU A 21 1.23 16.70 -10.24
C LEU A 21 2.35 15.66 -10.40
N LEU A 22 2.44 15.01 -11.55
CA LEU A 22 3.54 14.08 -11.81
C LEU A 22 4.88 14.83 -11.82
N LYS A 23 4.97 15.99 -12.46
CA LYS A 23 6.18 16.84 -12.42
C LYS A 23 6.56 17.22 -10.98
N ARG A 24 5.58 17.65 -10.16
CA ARG A 24 5.82 17.95 -8.73
C ARG A 24 6.36 16.75 -7.96
N LEU A 25 5.90 15.53 -8.29
CA LEU A 25 6.42 14.30 -7.70
C LEU A 25 7.87 14.04 -8.13
N ILE A 26 8.19 14.23 -9.41
CA ILE A 26 9.55 14.09 -9.93
C ILE A 26 10.50 15.09 -9.25
N ASP A 27 10.07 16.34 -9.12
CA ASP A 27 10.83 17.42 -8.47
C ASP A 27 11.04 17.12 -6.97
N LYS A 28 10.03 16.59 -6.26
CA LYS A 28 10.14 16.18 -4.84
C LYS A 28 11.24 15.14 -4.58
N PHE A 29 11.66 14.39 -5.60
CA PHE A 29 12.71 13.37 -5.51
C PHE A 29 14.01 13.74 -6.25
N ASP A 30 14.17 15.01 -6.66
CA ASP A 30 15.32 15.50 -7.41
C ASP A 30 15.63 14.64 -8.65
N ALA A 31 14.57 14.19 -9.32
CA ALA A 31 14.65 13.23 -10.41
C ALA A 31 14.51 13.89 -11.80
N ALA A 32 14.17 15.18 -11.88
CA ALA A 32 13.85 15.86 -13.13
C ALA A 32 15.00 15.80 -14.15
N GLU A 33 16.23 16.09 -13.72
CA GLU A 33 17.41 16.02 -14.59
C GLU A 33 17.71 14.58 -15.02
N LYS A 34 17.63 13.62 -14.08
CA LYS A 34 17.91 12.20 -14.36
C LYS A 34 16.92 11.60 -15.35
N LEU A 35 15.68 12.06 -15.31
CA LEU A 35 14.62 11.62 -16.21
C LEU A 35 14.52 12.50 -17.47
N LYS A 36 15.42 13.48 -17.63
CA LYS A 36 15.40 14.44 -18.75
C LYS A 36 14.02 15.06 -18.95
N TRP A 37 13.37 15.42 -17.85
CA TRP A 37 11.98 15.90 -17.86
C TRP A 37 11.81 17.18 -18.70
N ALA A 38 12.85 18.01 -18.79
CA ALA A 38 12.87 19.21 -19.61
C ALA A 38 12.93 18.94 -21.13
N ASP A 39 13.43 17.77 -21.53
CA ASP A 39 13.58 17.37 -22.94
C ASP A 39 12.32 16.68 -23.49
N LEU A 40 11.27 16.56 -22.68
CA LEU A 40 10.02 15.90 -23.08
C LEU A 40 9.31 16.69 -24.19
N PRO A 41 8.69 16.00 -25.17
CA PRO A 41 7.91 16.64 -26.23
C PRO A 41 6.86 17.62 -25.71
N GLU A 42 6.49 18.63 -26.49
CA GLU A 42 5.41 19.56 -26.15
C GLU A 42 4.02 18.93 -26.36
N GLU A 43 3.89 18.03 -27.33
CA GLU A 43 2.63 17.37 -27.64
C GLU A 43 2.27 16.34 -26.56
N ASP A 44 1.03 16.40 -26.05
CA ASP A 44 0.63 15.68 -24.84
C ASP A 44 0.67 14.15 -25.00
N ARG A 45 0.31 13.64 -26.19
CA ARG A 45 0.33 12.19 -26.46
C ARG A 45 1.76 11.66 -26.53
N GLU A 46 2.64 12.34 -27.26
CA GLU A 46 4.07 12.00 -27.39
C GLU A 46 4.78 12.14 -26.05
N ARG A 47 4.51 13.22 -25.31
CA ARG A 47 5.01 13.43 -23.94
C ARG A 47 4.66 12.26 -23.02
N ARG A 48 3.41 11.81 -23.04
CA ARG A 48 2.98 10.66 -22.23
C ARG A 48 3.62 9.34 -22.66
N GLU A 49 3.83 9.13 -23.96
CA GLU A 49 4.52 7.93 -24.43
C GLU A 49 5.99 7.91 -23.96
N GLU A 50 6.68 9.05 -24.05
CA GLU A 50 8.07 9.18 -23.60
C GLU A 50 8.18 8.96 -22.08
N ILE A 51 7.29 9.55 -21.28
CA ILE A 51 7.20 9.30 -19.82
C ILE A 51 7.01 7.80 -19.53
N TYR A 52 6.16 7.12 -20.31
CA TYR A 52 5.95 5.69 -20.14
C TYR A 52 7.21 4.88 -20.47
N GLU A 53 7.92 5.19 -21.55
CA GLU A 53 9.15 4.50 -21.91
C GLU A 53 10.28 4.78 -20.90
N ILE A 54 10.35 5.99 -20.32
CA ILE A 54 11.25 6.30 -19.20
C ILE A 54 10.97 5.37 -17.99
N PHE A 55 9.71 5.26 -17.57
CA PHE A 55 9.35 4.40 -16.43
C PHE A 55 9.50 2.90 -16.70
N ARG A 56 9.22 2.47 -17.94
CA ARG A 56 9.44 1.08 -18.41
C ARG A 56 10.93 0.76 -18.55
N GLY A 57 11.72 1.74 -18.94
CA GLY A 57 13.18 1.69 -19.10
C GLY A 57 13.93 1.70 -17.78
N ALA A 58 13.26 1.97 -16.65
CA ALA A 58 13.84 2.06 -15.32
C ALA A 58 14.81 0.89 -15.04
N ASP A 59 16.07 1.25 -14.77
CA ASP A 59 17.14 0.34 -14.41
C ASP A 59 17.81 0.78 -13.10
N GLU A 60 18.97 0.22 -12.75
CA GLU A 60 19.65 0.48 -11.48
C GLU A 60 19.91 1.94 -11.16
N THR A 61 19.95 2.79 -12.18
CA THR A 61 20.18 4.23 -12.05
C THR A 61 18.89 4.99 -11.71
N PHE A 62 17.72 4.36 -11.88
CA PHE A 62 16.43 4.97 -11.60
C PHE A 62 16.29 5.27 -10.09
N PRO A 63 15.78 6.47 -9.71
CA PRO A 63 15.66 6.83 -8.31
C PRO A 63 14.72 5.89 -7.54
N LYS A 64 15.28 5.02 -6.70
CA LYS A 64 14.51 4.00 -5.97
C LYS A 64 13.37 4.57 -5.13
N LYS A 65 13.61 5.70 -4.45
CA LYS A 65 12.59 6.37 -3.62
C LYS A 65 11.40 6.87 -4.45
N LEU A 66 11.65 7.35 -5.67
CA LEU A 66 10.59 7.75 -6.60
C LEU A 66 9.82 6.52 -7.08
N LEU A 67 10.52 5.44 -7.43
CA LEU A 67 9.87 4.19 -7.85
C LEU A 67 8.95 3.63 -6.75
N ASP A 68 9.44 3.59 -5.51
CA ASP A 68 8.64 3.18 -4.36
C ASP A 68 7.42 4.09 -4.15
N ALA A 69 7.59 5.41 -4.33
CA ALA A 69 6.50 6.37 -4.25
C ALA A 69 5.43 6.11 -5.33
N LEU A 70 5.82 5.90 -6.59
CA LEU A 70 4.91 5.58 -7.69
C LEU A 70 4.09 4.31 -7.41
N HIS A 71 4.72 3.26 -6.87
CA HIS A 71 4.00 2.04 -6.47
C HIS A 71 3.02 2.27 -5.31
N ARG A 72 3.41 3.09 -4.32
CA ARG A 72 2.52 3.46 -3.21
C ARG A 72 1.30 4.24 -3.72
N ILE A 73 1.52 5.22 -4.58
CA ILE A 73 0.46 6.03 -5.20
C ILE A 73 -0.49 5.13 -6.00
N MET A 74 0.04 4.20 -6.79
CA MET A 74 -0.76 3.26 -7.57
C MET A 74 -1.72 2.43 -6.73
N MET A 75 -1.34 2.07 -5.50
CA MET A 75 -2.19 1.30 -4.58
C MET A 75 -3.52 2.02 -4.26
N LEU A 76 -3.50 3.35 -4.17
CA LEU A 76 -4.68 4.18 -3.87
C LEU A 76 -5.29 4.84 -5.13
N SER A 77 -4.68 4.64 -6.30
CA SER A 77 -5.08 5.23 -7.58
C SER A 77 -6.30 4.55 -8.24
N ASN A 78 -7.26 4.09 -7.43
CA ASN A 78 -8.48 3.43 -7.87
C ASN A 78 -9.70 3.96 -7.08
N PRO A 79 -10.94 3.71 -7.52
CA PRO A 79 -12.13 4.29 -6.89
C PRO A 79 -12.23 4.04 -5.37
N THR A 80 -11.84 2.85 -4.91
CA THR A 80 -11.83 2.52 -3.47
C THR A 80 -10.80 3.36 -2.72
N GLY A 81 -9.58 3.47 -3.25
CA GLY A 81 -8.53 4.29 -2.66
C GLY A 81 -8.91 5.78 -2.59
N ALA A 82 -9.50 6.31 -3.67
CA ALA A 82 -10.00 7.68 -3.69
C ALA A 82 -11.08 7.94 -2.64
N ARG A 83 -12.06 7.04 -2.51
CA ARG A 83 -13.10 7.15 -1.47
C ARG A 83 -12.49 7.15 -0.06
N LEU A 84 -11.56 6.23 0.23
CA LEU A 84 -10.91 6.16 1.54
C LEU A 84 -10.06 7.40 1.85
N LEU A 85 -9.45 8.02 0.83
CA LEU A 85 -8.73 9.28 0.99
C LEU A 85 -9.70 10.40 1.38
N HIS A 86 -10.83 10.52 0.68
CA HIS A 86 -11.86 11.53 0.97
C HIS A 86 -12.46 11.37 2.36
N GLU A 87 -12.94 10.18 2.71
CA GLU A 87 -13.55 9.89 4.02
C GLU A 87 -12.59 10.26 5.16
N ARG A 88 -11.30 9.94 4.99
CA ARG A 88 -10.30 10.20 6.02
C ARG A 88 -9.90 11.66 6.12
N ALA A 89 -9.82 12.36 5.00
CA ALA A 89 -9.58 13.79 5.00
C ALA A 89 -10.75 14.56 5.61
N GLU A 90 -11.99 14.17 5.29
CA GLU A 90 -13.20 14.71 5.89
C GLU A 90 -13.21 14.52 7.42
N ALA A 91 -12.91 13.31 7.90
CA ALA A 91 -12.80 13.03 9.33
C ALA A 91 -11.71 13.86 10.03
N ALA A 92 -10.67 14.27 9.30
CA ALA A 92 -9.61 15.14 9.80
C ALA A 92 -9.90 16.65 9.60
N GLY A 93 -11.03 17.02 8.98
CA GLY A 93 -11.35 18.41 8.63
C GLY A 93 -10.44 18.99 7.55
N ILE A 94 -9.77 18.15 6.76
CA ILE A 94 -8.83 18.54 5.70
C ILE A 94 -9.53 18.50 4.36
N LYS A 95 -9.45 19.59 3.58
CA LYS A 95 -9.83 19.59 2.17
C LYS A 95 -8.66 19.06 1.32
N LEU A 96 -8.82 17.88 0.72
CA LEU A 96 -7.80 17.32 -0.18
C LEU A 96 -7.67 18.07 -1.50
N ILE A 97 -8.78 18.61 -1.99
CA ILE A 97 -8.87 19.30 -3.28
C ILE A 97 -9.27 20.74 -2.98
N PRO A 98 -8.46 21.73 -3.39
CA PRO A 98 -8.79 23.14 -3.21
C PRO A 98 -10.09 23.52 -3.92
N ASP A 99 -10.82 24.50 -3.38
CA ASP A 99 -12.11 24.93 -3.93
C ASP A 99 -11.95 25.55 -5.33
N GLU A 100 -10.77 26.06 -5.67
CA GLU A 100 -10.44 26.63 -6.98
C GLU A 100 -10.43 25.55 -8.07
N GLU A 101 -9.93 24.36 -7.75
CA GLU A 101 -9.81 23.25 -8.68
C GLU A 101 -11.15 22.53 -8.90
N LEU A 102 -12.06 22.62 -7.92
CA LEU A 102 -13.46 22.18 -8.05
C LEU A 102 -14.28 23.08 -9.00
N LYS A 103 -13.83 24.31 -9.26
CA LYS A 103 -14.53 25.30 -10.10
C LYS A 103 -14.05 25.32 -11.56
N ASP A 104 -13.10 24.45 -11.91
CA ASP A 104 -12.50 24.42 -13.24
C ASP A 104 -13.52 24.07 -14.34
N GLU A 105 -13.28 24.54 -15.57
CA GLU A 105 -14.20 24.45 -16.73
C GLU A 105 -14.56 23.01 -17.12
N ASN A 106 -13.83 22.03 -16.62
CA ASN A 106 -13.95 20.62 -16.97
C ASN A 106 -14.87 19.81 -16.03
N ASP A 107 -15.72 20.47 -15.23
CA ASP A 107 -16.72 19.84 -14.35
C ASP A 107 -16.11 18.77 -13.41
N GLY A 108 -14.89 19.05 -12.92
CA GLY A 108 -14.14 18.13 -12.04
C GLY A 108 -13.68 16.82 -12.69
N ARG A 109 -13.82 16.63 -14.01
CA ARG A 109 -13.44 15.37 -14.70
C ARG A 109 -11.95 15.04 -14.64
N HIS A 110 -11.10 16.02 -14.37
CA HIS A 110 -9.67 15.82 -14.16
C HIS A 110 -9.36 15.19 -12.79
N LEU A 111 -10.30 15.24 -11.83
CA LEU A 111 -10.19 14.70 -10.46
C LEU A 111 -10.35 13.18 -10.43
N THR A 112 -9.50 12.50 -11.20
CA THR A 112 -9.45 11.04 -11.23
C THR A 112 -8.92 10.48 -9.89
N PRO A 113 -9.14 9.19 -9.60
CA PRO A 113 -8.51 8.55 -8.43
C PRO A 113 -6.98 8.70 -8.38
N ARG A 114 -6.32 8.78 -9.54
CA ARG A 114 -4.87 9.02 -9.64
C ARG A 114 -4.50 10.45 -9.24
N HIS A 115 -5.29 11.43 -9.69
CA HIS A 115 -5.14 12.81 -9.29
C HIS A 115 -5.25 12.94 -7.76
N ILE A 116 -6.32 12.38 -7.17
CA ILE A 116 -6.57 12.42 -5.72
C ILE A 116 -5.43 11.73 -4.94
N ALA A 117 -4.99 10.55 -5.38
CA ALA A 117 -3.89 9.84 -4.74
C ALA A 117 -2.56 10.60 -4.80
N LEU A 118 -2.24 11.23 -5.94
CA LEU A 118 -1.05 12.08 -6.09
C LEU A 118 -1.12 13.31 -5.21
N ARG A 119 -2.25 14.03 -5.23
CA ARG A 119 -2.49 15.21 -4.40
C ARG A 119 -2.32 14.88 -2.93
N ALA A 120 -2.95 13.81 -2.45
CA ALA A 120 -2.79 13.35 -1.08
C ALA A 120 -1.34 12.98 -0.75
N PHE A 121 -0.60 12.32 -1.65
CA PHE A 121 0.81 11.99 -1.41
C PHE A 121 1.72 13.22 -1.33
N LEU A 122 1.47 14.23 -2.19
CA LEU A 122 2.28 15.43 -2.29
C LEU A 122 2.00 16.40 -1.14
N ASP A 123 0.72 16.66 -0.87
CA ASP A 123 0.25 17.79 -0.06
C ASP A 123 -0.29 17.35 1.31
N HIS A 124 -0.71 16.08 1.45
CA HIS A 124 -1.34 15.54 2.67
C HIS A 124 -0.78 14.17 3.05
N GLN A 125 0.55 14.07 3.12
CA GLN A 125 1.26 12.79 3.24
C GLN A 125 0.81 11.95 4.44
N GLU A 126 0.42 12.57 5.55
CA GLU A 126 -0.11 11.87 6.72
C GLU A 126 -1.44 11.15 6.40
N ILE A 127 -2.39 11.83 5.74
CA ILE A 127 -3.65 11.23 5.30
C ILE A 127 -3.37 10.07 4.34
N PHE A 128 -2.49 10.30 3.35
CA PHE A 128 -2.10 9.26 2.40
C PHE A 128 -1.55 8.01 3.11
N ASP A 129 -0.63 8.19 4.05
CA ASP A 129 0.04 7.08 4.74
C ASP A 129 -0.90 6.32 5.68
N GLN A 130 -1.82 7.01 6.34
CA GLN A 130 -2.85 6.37 7.16
C GLN A 130 -3.87 5.63 6.29
N THR A 131 -4.35 6.26 5.20
CA THR A 131 -5.28 5.62 4.28
C THR A 131 -4.67 4.39 3.63
N ARG A 132 -3.40 4.43 3.24
CA ARG A 132 -2.71 3.25 2.68
C ARG A 132 -2.72 2.06 3.65
N LYS A 133 -2.51 2.29 4.95
CA LYS A 133 -2.57 1.24 5.97
C LYS A 133 -3.96 0.62 6.05
N VAL A 134 -5.00 1.43 5.95
CA VAL A 134 -6.41 0.97 5.96
C VAL A 134 -6.80 0.32 4.64
N ALA A 135 -6.26 0.77 3.50
CA ALA A 135 -6.61 0.26 2.20
C ALA A 135 -6.12 -1.19 1.97
N ALA A 136 -5.06 -1.62 2.66
CA ALA A 136 -4.66 -3.01 2.71
C ALA A 136 -5.79 -3.94 3.21
N PHE A 137 -6.72 -3.42 4.04
CA PHE A 137 -7.91 -4.15 4.48
C PHE A 137 -9.02 -4.24 3.42
N PHE A 138 -8.92 -3.54 2.30
CA PHE A 138 -9.90 -3.57 1.22
C PHE A 138 -9.38 -4.30 -0.02
N PHE A 139 -8.05 -4.36 -0.21
CA PHE A 139 -7.41 -4.97 -1.38
C PHE A 139 -7.00 -6.45 -1.19
N GLY A 140 -7.32 -7.08 -0.06
CA GLY A 140 -7.07 -8.51 0.12
C GLY A 140 -7.84 -9.37 -0.88
N SER A 141 -7.14 -10.34 -1.50
CA SER A 141 -7.68 -11.16 -2.59
C SER A 141 -8.72 -12.20 -2.14
N LYS A 142 -8.84 -12.48 -0.84
CA LYS A 142 -9.86 -13.35 -0.25
C LYS A 142 -10.27 -12.85 1.14
N ILE A 143 -11.58 -12.78 1.38
CA ILE A 143 -12.16 -12.56 2.70
C ILE A 143 -12.43 -13.94 3.30
N LEU A 144 -11.80 -14.24 4.43
CA LEU A 144 -12.11 -15.42 5.24
C LEU A 144 -12.82 -14.96 6.50
N GLU A 145 -14.00 -15.52 6.77
CA GLU A 145 -14.77 -15.27 7.98
C GLU A 145 -14.48 -16.35 9.01
N PHE A 146 -14.14 -15.95 10.23
CA PHE A 146 -13.94 -16.85 11.36
C PHE A 146 -14.84 -16.44 12.51
N HIS A 147 -15.52 -17.41 13.11
CA HIS A 147 -16.29 -17.24 14.34
C HIS A 147 -15.45 -17.78 15.50
N GLY A 148 -15.27 -16.98 16.55
CA GLY A 148 -14.77 -17.53 17.81
C GLY A 148 -15.85 -18.26 18.60
N THR A 149 -15.47 -18.71 19.80
CA THR A 149 -16.35 -19.49 20.66
C THR A 149 -17.53 -18.64 21.12
N ALA A 150 -18.75 -19.16 20.90
CA ALA A 150 -19.97 -18.48 21.34
C ALA A 150 -19.93 -18.22 22.85
N GLY A 151 -20.19 -16.98 23.26
CA GLY A 151 -20.21 -16.57 24.67
C GLY A 151 -18.89 -16.05 25.23
N THR A 152 -17.77 -16.10 24.48
CA THR A 152 -16.54 -15.45 24.92
C THR A 152 -16.46 -14.01 24.39
N PRO A 153 -16.34 -12.99 25.26
CA PRO A 153 -16.20 -11.60 24.82
C PRO A 153 -14.82 -11.37 24.20
N SER A 154 -14.77 -10.48 23.20
CA SER A 154 -13.51 -10.04 22.60
C SER A 154 -12.67 -9.28 23.65
N ARG A 155 -11.37 -9.60 23.74
CA ARG A 155 -10.45 -9.02 24.75
C ARG A 155 -9.53 -7.94 24.19
N HIS A 156 -9.79 -7.44 22.98
CA HIS A 156 -8.90 -6.53 22.25
C HIS A 156 -8.56 -5.22 22.96
N ASP A 157 -9.36 -4.79 23.93
CA ASP A 157 -9.11 -3.57 24.72
C ASP A 157 -7.99 -3.74 25.76
N SER A 158 -7.64 -4.97 26.14
CA SER A 158 -6.59 -5.19 27.14
C SER A 158 -5.20 -5.23 26.48
N SER A 159 -4.25 -4.49 27.08
CA SER A 159 -2.84 -4.52 26.65
C SER A 159 -2.27 -5.93 26.70
N GLU A 160 -2.65 -6.71 27.71
CA GLU A 160 -2.26 -8.11 27.89
C GLU A 160 -2.74 -8.99 26.72
N ALA A 161 -3.98 -8.80 26.24
CA ALA A 161 -4.50 -9.55 25.10
C ALA A 161 -3.84 -9.11 23.79
N ARG A 162 -3.58 -7.80 23.62
CA ARG A 162 -2.83 -7.29 22.45
C ARG A 162 -1.41 -7.86 22.38
N GLU A 163 -0.74 -7.97 23.52
CA GLU A 163 0.60 -8.58 23.62
C GLU A 163 0.55 -10.10 23.41
N ALA A 164 -0.40 -10.80 24.03
CA ALA A 164 -0.60 -12.23 23.80
C ALA A 164 -0.86 -12.53 22.32
N PHE A 165 -1.64 -11.68 21.65
CA PHE A 165 -1.90 -11.79 20.22
C PHE A 165 -0.66 -11.53 19.37
N GLN A 166 0.11 -10.48 19.66
CA GLN A 166 1.39 -10.23 18.98
C GLN A 166 2.31 -11.45 19.10
N ASN A 167 2.44 -12.04 20.29
CA ASN A 167 3.27 -13.22 20.52
C ASN A 167 2.76 -14.45 19.78
N ALA A 168 1.44 -14.70 19.81
CA ALA A 168 0.81 -15.81 19.10
C ALA A 168 0.95 -15.67 17.57
N ALA A 169 0.74 -14.46 17.03
CA ALA A 169 0.92 -14.16 15.61
C ALA A 169 2.39 -14.34 15.20
N SER A 170 3.33 -13.81 15.98
CA SER A 170 4.76 -14.01 15.77
C SER A 170 5.14 -15.49 15.75
N ALA A 171 4.67 -16.28 16.72
CA ALA A 171 4.94 -17.71 16.79
C ALA A 171 4.37 -18.45 15.57
N TYR A 172 3.13 -18.17 15.20
CA TYR A 172 2.48 -18.79 14.04
C TYR A 172 3.25 -18.51 12.73
N PHE A 173 3.59 -17.24 12.47
CA PHE A 173 4.30 -16.88 11.24
C PHE A 173 5.76 -17.33 11.25
N SER A 174 6.41 -17.39 12.42
CA SER A 174 7.74 -17.98 12.57
C SER A 174 7.73 -19.49 12.32
N GLU A 175 6.74 -20.23 12.83
CA GLU A 175 6.63 -21.67 12.57
C GLU A 175 6.31 -21.94 11.10
N ARG A 176 5.30 -21.25 10.57
CA ARG A 176 4.76 -21.51 9.24
C ARG A 176 5.66 -21.03 8.11
N TYR A 177 6.21 -19.82 8.25
CA TYR A 177 6.99 -19.18 7.20
C TYR A 177 8.46 -19.07 7.54
N GLN A 178 8.92 -19.48 8.73
CA GLN A 178 10.31 -19.33 9.18
C GLN A 178 10.80 -17.87 9.20
N GLY A 179 9.88 -16.90 9.18
CA GLY A 179 10.17 -15.48 9.24
C GLY A 179 10.25 -15.00 10.69
N ARG A 180 11.27 -14.20 11.02
CA ARG A 180 11.42 -13.61 12.37
C ARG A 180 10.71 -12.28 12.55
N TYR A 181 10.25 -11.69 11.44
CA TYR A 181 9.56 -10.41 11.44
C TYR A 181 8.06 -10.63 11.58
N CYS A 182 7.47 -10.06 12.62
CA CYS A 182 6.02 -9.97 12.80
C CYS A 182 5.71 -8.72 13.61
N ARG A 183 4.81 -7.88 13.12
CA ARG A 183 4.34 -6.68 13.80
C ARG A 183 2.84 -6.55 13.65
N VAL A 184 2.17 -6.45 14.78
CA VAL A 184 0.73 -6.20 14.88
C VAL A 184 0.50 -4.72 15.11
N SER A 185 -0.47 -4.15 14.40
CA SER A 185 -0.92 -2.76 14.57
C SER A 185 -2.43 -2.76 14.73
N TRP A 186 -2.92 -1.96 15.68
CA TRP A 186 -4.33 -1.90 16.08
C TRP A 186 -4.89 -0.55 15.69
N TYR A 187 -6.12 -0.55 15.17
CA TYR A 187 -6.84 0.65 14.76
C TYR A 187 -8.26 0.56 15.31
N ASP A 188 -8.55 1.39 16.31
CA ASP A 188 -9.86 1.47 16.94
C ASP A 188 -10.75 2.41 16.10
N GLU A 189 -11.76 1.87 15.41
CA GLU A 189 -12.66 2.59 14.51
C GLU A 189 -14.12 2.50 15.00
N GLY A 190 -14.42 3.18 16.12
CA GLY A 190 -15.77 3.27 16.66
C GLY A 190 -16.31 1.92 17.12
N GLU A 191 -17.23 1.34 16.33
CA GLU A 191 -17.84 0.02 16.60
C GLU A 191 -17.04 -1.14 16.01
N GLU A 192 -15.85 -0.92 15.45
CA GLU A 192 -15.00 -1.95 14.86
C GLU A 192 -13.55 -1.76 15.30
N VAL A 193 -12.85 -2.85 15.58
CA VAL A 193 -11.39 -2.86 15.71
C VAL A 193 -10.77 -3.54 14.51
N ARG A 194 -9.85 -2.83 13.86
CA ARG A 194 -9.07 -3.33 12.73
C ARG A 194 -7.66 -3.65 13.18
N ILE A 195 -7.17 -4.81 12.77
CA ILE A 195 -5.85 -5.31 13.15
C ILE A 195 -5.04 -5.61 11.89
N MET A 196 -3.87 -5.00 11.76
CA MET A 196 -2.92 -5.30 10.70
C MET A 196 -1.80 -6.17 11.26
N VAL A 197 -1.45 -7.25 10.58
CA VAL A 197 -0.30 -8.10 10.91
C VAL A 197 0.67 -8.11 9.73
N ALA A 198 1.76 -7.38 9.86
CA ALA A 198 2.87 -7.43 8.92
C ALA A 198 3.81 -8.55 9.33
N HIS A 199 4.07 -9.51 8.45
CA HIS A 199 4.91 -10.67 8.77
C HIS A 199 5.85 -11.06 7.63
N GLY A 200 6.98 -11.66 7.98
CA GLY A 200 7.87 -12.26 6.99
C GLY A 200 7.22 -13.47 6.32
N ASN A 201 7.43 -13.61 5.01
CA ASN A 201 7.00 -14.76 4.24
C ASN A 201 8.15 -15.80 4.11
N ASN A 202 7.85 -16.94 3.48
CA ASN A 202 8.83 -17.95 3.12
C ASN A 202 10.02 -17.32 2.39
N ALA A 203 11.22 -17.81 2.71
CA ALA A 203 12.40 -17.45 1.95
C ALA A 203 12.20 -17.91 0.51
N THR A 204 12.30 -16.96 -0.41
CA THR A 204 12.29 -17.24 -1.84
C THR A 204 13.73 -17.12 -2.32
N MET A 205 14.19 -18.13 -3.04
CA MET A 205 15.47 -18.07 -3.73
C MET A 205 15.28 -17.23 -4.98
N ALA A 206 16.11 -16.21 -5.15
CA ALA A 206 16.24 -15.49 -6.39
C ALA A 206 17.70 -15.59 -6.84
N ASN A 207 17.91 -15.90 -8.11
CA ASN A 207 19.22 -15.74 -8.72
C ASN A 207 19.44 -14.23 -8.91
N VAL A 208 20.47 -13.73 -8.26
CA VAL A 208 20.88 -12.34 -8.30
C VAL A 208 22.35 -12.33 -8.72
N GLU A 209 22.67 -11.50 -9.70
CA GLU A 209 24.06 -11.38 -10.13
C GLU A 209 24.82 -10.42 -9.21
N GLU A 210 25.92 -10.89 -8.65
CA GLU A 210 26.85 -10.13 -7.81
C GLU A 210 28.28 -10.30 -8.31
N ASP A 211 28.96 -9.18 -8.54
CA ASP A 211 30.36 -9.13 -9.01
C ASP A 211 30.64 -9.94 -10.30
N GLY A 212 29.63 -10.05 -11.17
CA GLY A 212 29.73 -10.78 -12.44
C GLY A 212 29.50 -12.28 -12.32
N GLU A 213 29.16 -12.77 -11.14
CA GLU A 213 28.81 -14.16 -10.89
C GLU A 213 27.33 -14.29 -10.49
N GLU A 214 26.64 -15.29 -11.04
CA GLU A 214 25.27 -15.61 -10.63
C GLU A 214 25.29 -16.20 -9.22
N GLN A 215 24.65 -15.51 -8.28
CA GLN A 215 24.53 -15.97 -6.89
C GLN A 215 23.07 -16.22 -6.56
N THR A 216 22.77 -17.41 -6.04
CA THR A 216 21.43 -17.70 -5.52
C THR A 216 21.30 -17.11 -4.11
N ARG A 217 20.47 -16.06 -3.93
CA ARG A 217 20.19 -15.49 -2.61
C ARG A 217 18.78 -15.79 -2.13
N ALA A 218 18.69 -16.13 -0.85
CA ALA A 218 17.44 -16.22 -0.13
C ALA A 218 17.03 -14.82 0.34
N TRP A 219 15.81 -14.38 0.01
CA TRP A 219 15.21 -13.18 0.59
C TRP A 219 13.78 -13.46 1.06
N ARG A 220 13.25 -12.63 1.96
CA ARG A 220 11.91 -12.79 2.54
C ARG A 220 11.10 -11.51 2.31
N GLU A 221 10.01 -11.64 1.57
CA GLU A 221 9.04 -10.55 1.43
C GLU A 221 8.30 -10.32 2.76
N ILE A 222 7.98 -9.07 3.05
CA ILE A 222 7.03 -8.73 4.13
C ILE A 222 5.65 -8.74 3.49
N ALA A 223 4.79 -9.63 3.98
CA ALA A 223 3.38 -9.69 3.64
C ALA A 223 2.55 -9.02 4.74
N GLU A 224 1.35 -8.58 4.37
CA GLU A 224 0.41 -7.91 5.26
C GLU A 224 -0.91 -8.67 5.26
N ASP A 225 -1.35 -9.10 6.44
CA ASP A 225 -2.67 -9.67 6.68
C ASP A 225 -3.49 -8.71 7.51
N SER A 226 -4.76 -8.52 7.13
CA SER A 226 -5.62 -7.55 7.78
C SER A 226 -6.84 -8.25 8.38
N MET A 227 -7.28 -7.86 9.57
CA MET A 227 -8.44 -8.41 10.24
C MET A 227 -9.41 -7.33 10.71
N ARG A 228 -10.69 -7.66 10.68
CA ARG A 228 -11.79 -6.82 11.14
C ARG A 228 -12.57 -7.53 12.23
N CYS A 229 -12.82 -6.87 13.35
CA CYS A 229 -13.62 -7.36 14.47
C CYS A 229 -14.68 -6.32 14.85
N PRO A 230 -15.96 -6.57 14.56
CA PRO A 230 -17.05 -5.74 15.08
C PRO A 230 -17.12 -5.83 16.60
N ALA A 231 -17.33 -4.71 17.27
CA ALA A 231 -17.51 -4.62 18.71
C ALA A 231 -18.63 -5.58 19.15
N GLY A 232 -18.33 -6.40 20.16
CA GLY A 232 -19.26 -7.39 20.69
C GLY A 232 -19.46 -8.66 19.85
N GLN A 233 -18.78 -8.82 18.71
CA GLN A 233 -18.82 -10.06 17.93
C GLN A 233 -17.44 -10.69 17.79
N VAL A 234 -17.39 -12.02 17.90
CA VAL A 234 -16.18 -12.80 17.61
C VAL A 234 -16.09 -13.16 16.13
N LEU A 235 -16.45 -12.20 15.26
CA LEU A 235 -16.39 -12.35 13.81
C LEU A 235 -15.11 -11.70 13.30
N TRP A 236 -14.20 -12.51 12.76
CA TRP A 236 -12.95 -12.05 12.17
C TRP A 236 -13.01 -12.17 10.66
N ARG A 237 -12.91 -11.05 9.94
CA ARG A 237 -12.70 -11.06 8.49
C ARG A 237 -11.22 -10.91 8.19
N ARG A 238 -10.53 -11.98 7.80
CA ARG A 238 -9.13 -11.92 7.36
C ARG A 238 -9.07 -11.65 5.87
N HIS A 239 -8.35 -10.60 5.52
CA HIS A 239 -7.82 -10.36 4.18
C HIS A 239 -6.39 -10.89 4.17
N SER A 240 -6.17 -11.97 3.43
CA SER A 240 -4.88 -12.66 3.38
C SER A 240 -4.31 -12.64 1.97
N VAL A 241 -3.00 -12.42 1.85
CA VAL A 241 -2.27 -12.63 0.60
C VAL A 241 -1.95 -14.13 0.39
N THR A 242 -2.16 -14.96 1.43
CA THR A 242 -1.84 -16.39 1.44
C THR A 242 -3.10 -17.27 1.55
N SER A 243 -3.13 -18.40 0.85
CA SER A 243 -4.33 -19.23 0.60
C SER A 243 -4.79 -20.15 1.74
N ALA A 244 -4.36 -19.92 2.98
CA ALA A 244 -4.44 -20.95 4.03
C ALA A 244 -5.53 -20.76 5.10
N SER A 245 -5.90 -21.90 5.69
CA SER A 245 -6.89 -22.14 6.75
C SER A 245 -6.73 -21.30 8.03
N SER A 246 -7.75 -21.37 8.90
CA SER A 246 -7.89 -20.60 10.14
C SER A 246 -6.58 -20.54 10.96
N PRO A 247 -5.97 -19.35 11.11
CA PRO A 247 -4.76 -19.21 11.92
C PRO A 247 -5.04 -19.42 13.40
N ARG A 248 -4.23 -20.27 14.06
CA ARG A 248 -4.35 -20.58 15.49
C ARG A 248 -4.21 -19.35 16.40
N TYR A 249 -3.51 -18.31 15.95
CA TYR A 249 -3.33 -17.09 16.74
C TYR A 249 -4.64 -16.32 16.97
N LEU A 250 -5.69 -16.55 16.17
CA LEU A 250 -7.01 -15.92 16.37
C LEU A 250 -7.64 -16.28 17.72
N GLN A 251 -7.26 -17.43 18.31
CA GLN A 251 -7.74 -17.88 19.62
C GLN A 251 -7.21 -17.04 20.79
N SER A 252 -6.19 -16.20 20.58
CA SER A 252 -5.59 -15.41 21.67
C SER A 252 -6.32 -14.11 22.01
N ILE A 253 -7.28 -13.67 21.16
CA ILE A 253 -8.17 -12.53 21.44
C ILE A 253 -9.61 -13.00 21.76
N CYS A 254 -9.90 -14.29 21.57
CA CYS A 254 -11.22 -14.91 21.76
C CYS A 254 -11.31 -15.72 23.05
#